data_AF-A0A7C2L339-F1
#
_entry.id   AF-A0A7C2L339-F1
#
_cell.length_a   1.000
_cell.length_b   1.000
_cell.length_c   1.000
_cell.angle_alpha   90.00
_cell.angle_beta   90.00
_cell.angle_gamma   90.00
#
_symmetry.space_group_name_H-M   'P 1'
#
loop_
_entity.id
_entity.type
_entity.pdbx_description
1 polymer ?
#
loop_
_entity_poly.entity_id
_entity_poly.type
_entity_poly.pdbx_seq_one_letter_code
_entity_poly.pdbx_strand_id
1 'polypeptide(L)' 'PIEETLVNIIEADYVTVPLDEEDEGVTTEAALEERIRQLEAEMREAARQLQFERAAALRDRIKALKRKLLEVPS' A
#
# COMPACT_ATOMS: atom_id res chain seq x y z
N PRO A 1 -15.66 -25.20 -23.63
CA PRO A 1 -14.23 -25.39 -23.37
C PRO A 1 -13.48 -24.07 -23.54
N ILE A 2 -12.76 -23.69 -22.49
CA ILE A 2 -11.85 -22.55 -22.34
C ILE A 2 -12.54 -21.18 -22.52
N GLU A 3 -13.15 -20.69 -21.43
CA GLU A 3 -13.51 -19.29 -21.28
C GLU A 3 -12.22 -18.47 -21.24
N GLU A 4 -12.00 -17.77 -22.35
CA GLU A 4 -10.87 -16.91 -22.64
C GLU A 4 -10.72 -15.83 -21.57
N THR A 5 -9.57 -15.89 -20.89
CA THR A 5 -8.77 -14.74 -20.49
C THR A 5 -9.55 -13.55 -19.93
N LEU A 6 -9.78 -13.58 -18.61
CA LEU A 6 -9.97 -12.35 -17.85
C LEU A 6 -8.72 -11.49 -18.04
N VAL A 7 -8.90 -10.53 -18.94
CA VAL A 7 -7.96 -9.54 -19.43
C VAL A 7 -7.20 -8.90 -18.27
N ASN A 8 -5.91 -9.22 -18.19
CA ASN A 8 -4.91 -8.50 -17.39
C ASN A 8 -4.71 -7.10 -17.98
N ILE A 9 -5.66 -6.20 -17.78
CA ILE A 9 -5.45 -4.77 -17.98
C ILE A 9 -5.82 -4.09 -16.67
N ILE A 10 -4.84 -4.00 -15.79
CA ILE A 10 -4.74 -2.86 -14.87
C ILE A 10 -3.30 -2.39 -14.99
N GLU A 11 -3.08 -1.57 -16.03
CA GLU A 11 -1.94 -0.67 -16.14
C GLU A 11 -1.98 0.23 -14.91
N ALA A 12 -1.23 -0.15 -13.90
CA ALA A 12 -1.11 0.65 -12.71
C ALA A 12 0.12 1.52 -12.90
N ASP A 13 -0.09 2.58 -13.69
CA ASP A 13 0.76 3.75 -13.82
C ASP A 13 0.77 4.49 -12.47
N TYR A 14 1.41 3.89 -11.47
CA TYR A 14 1.57 4.48 -10.17
C TYR A 14 2.75 5.44 -10.24
N VAL A 15 2.42 6.72 -10.40
CA VAL A 15 3.37 7.84 -10.26
C VAL A 15 4.08 7.69 -8.91
N THR A 16 5.30 7.16 -8.95
CA THR A 16 6.23 7.25 -7.84
C THR A 16 6.68 8.71 -7.77
N VAL A 17 6.05 9.51 -6.91
CA VAL A 17 6.52 10.87 -6.64
C VAL A 17 7.86 10.74 -5.91
N PRO A 18 8.94 11.39 -6.38
CA PRO A 18 10.22 11.35 -5.69
C PRO A 18 10.01 11.85 -4.26
N LEU A 19 10.43 11.04 -3.29
CA LEU A 19 10.62 11.47 -1.92
C LEU A 19 11.76 12.47 -1.96
N ASP A 20 11.44 13.76 -2.15
CA ASP A 20 12.43 14.81 -1.99
C ASP A 20 12.98 14.71 -0.57
N GLU A 21 14.26 14.36 -0.51
CA GLU A 21 15.09 14.16 0.67
C GLU A 21 15.33 15.51 1.35
N GLU A 22 14.36 16.10 2.04
CA GLU A 22 14.60 17.31 2.84
C GLU A 22 13.47 17.58 3.85
N ASP A 23 13.33 16.72 4.87
CA ASP A 23 12.92 17.16 6.22
C ASP A 23 13.00 15.97 7.21
N GLU A 24 14.17 15.80 7.83
CA GLU A 24 14.45 14.77 8.84
C GLU A 24 13.64 14.95 10.17
N GLY A 25 12.73 15.93 10.23
CA GLY A 25 11.84 16.16 11.38
C GLY A 25 10.36 15.82 11.13
N VAL A 26 9.98 15.44 9.91
CA VAL A 26 8.57 15.39 9.50
C VAL A 26 8.25 14.03 8.87
N THR A 27 8.17 12.99 9.71
CA THR A 27 7.36 11.82 9.33
C THR A 27 5.88 12.26 9.41
N THR A 28 5.44 13.07 8.44
CA THR A 28 4.10 13.67 8.43
C THR A 28 3.04 12.58 8.42
N GLU A 29 1.92 12.85 9.10
CA GLU A 29 0.67 12.10 8.94
C GLU A 29 0.39 11.80 7.46
N ALA A 30 0.58 12.79 6.58
CA ALA A 30 0.46 12.64 5.13
C ALA A 30 1.39 11.58 4.51
N ALA A 31 2.68 11.52 4.93
CA ALA A 31 3.61 10.50 4.45
C ALA A 31 3.24 9.10 4.95
N LEU A 32 2.73 9.00 6.19
CA LEU A 32 2.26 7.74 6.76
C LEU A 32 0.99 7.24 6.07
N GLU A 33 0.05 8.15 5.78
CA GLU A 33 -1.14 7.88 4.99
C GLU A 33 -0.81 7.42 3.57
N GLU A 34 0.14 8.08 2.91
CA GLU A 34 0.59 7.69 1.57
C GLU A 34 1.20 6.28 1.60
N ARG A 35 2.02 5.99 2.60
CA ARG A 35 2.60 4.65 2.76
C ARG A 35 1.52 3.59 3.01
N ILE A 36 0.47 3.92 3.75
CA ILE A 36 -0.69 3.04 3.97
C ILE A 36 -1.42 2.77 2.65
N ARG A 37 -1.67 3.79 1.82
CA ARG A 37 -2.32 3.64 0.51
C ARG A 37 -1.56 2.70 -0.42
N GLN A 38 -0.23 2.85 -0.48
CA GLN A 38 0.63 1.96 -1.25
C GLN A 38 0.54 0.51 -0.80
N LEU A 39 0.64 0.27 0.52
CA LEU A 39 0.54 -1.09 1.07
C LEU A 39 -0.84 -1.71 0.86
N GLU A 40 -1.92 -0.92 0.89
CA GLU A 40 -3.28 -1.39 0.58
C GLU A 40 -3.40 -1.85 -0.88
N ALA A 41 -2.75 -1.15 -1.83
CA ALA A 41 -2.68 -1.55 -3.22
C ALA A 41 -1.88 -2.86 -3.38
N GLU A 42 -0.69 -2.96 -2.78
CA GLU A 42 0.12 -4.19 -2.78
C GLU A 42 -0.63 -5.38 -2.17
N MET A 43 -1.40 -5.15 -1.10
CA MET A 43 -2.18 -6.20 -0.43
C MET A 43 -3.29 -6.72 -1.35
N ARG A 44 -4.00 -5.82 -2.04
CA ARG A 44 -5.05 -6.20 -3.01
C ARG A 44 -4.44 -6.99 -4.17
N GLU A 45 -3.26 -6.60 -4.63
CA GLU A 45 -2.58 -7.31 -5.71
C GLU A 45 -2.11 -8.70 -5.29
N ALA A 46 -1.50 -8.82 -4.10
CA ALA A 46 -1.16 -10.13 -3.52
C ALA A 46 -2.40 -11.03 -3.37
N ALA A 47 -3.54 -10.47 -2.97
CA ALA A 47 -4.79 -11.21 -2.87
C ALA A 47 -5.33 -11.69 -4.24
N ARG A 48 -5.24 -10.85 -5.29
CA ARG A 48 -5.60 -11.23 -6.67
C ARG A 48 -4.73 -12.38 -7.19
N GLN A 49 -3.44 -12.35 -6.85
CA GLN A 49 -2.48 -13.41 -7.20
C GLN A 49 -2.57 -14.65 -6.30
N LEU A 50 -3.58 -14.74 -5.41
CA LEU A 50 -3.76 -15.81 -4.43
C LEU A 50 -2.59 -15.98 -3.44
N GLN A 51 -1.76 -14.94 -3.28
CA GLN A 51 -0.64 -14.87 -2.33
C GLN A 51 -1.15 -14.45 -0.94
N PHE A 52 -1.96 -15.30 -0.30
CA PHE A 52 -2.65 -14.94 0.94
C PHE A 52 -1.72 -14.66 2.12
N GLU A 53 -0.59 -15.37 2.23
CA GLU A 53 0.41 -15.10 3.27
C GLU A 53 1.00 -13.69 3.13
N ARG A 54 1.32 -13.28 1.89
CA ARG A 54 1.81 -11.93 1.60
C ARG A 54 0.74 -10.88 1.87
N ALA A 55 -0.51 -11.13 1.46
CA ALA A 55 -1.63 -10.23 1.76
C ALA A 55 -1.86 -10.08 3.28
N ALA A 56 -1.74 -11.18 4.05
CA ALA A 56 -1.86 -11.14 5.51
C ALA A 56 -0.75 -10.31 6.16
N ALA A 57 0.51 -10.48 5.74
CA ALA A 57 1.63 -9.70 6.23
C ALA A 57 1.47 -8.19 5.92
N LEU A 58 1.01 -7.87 4.72
CA LEU A 58 0.74 -6.47 4.31
C LEU A 58 -0.39 -5.86 5.14
N ARG A 59 -1.48 -6.60 5.37
CA ARG A 59 -2.59 -6.17 6.24
C ARG A 59 -2.12 -5.83 7.65
N ASP A 60 -1.29 -6.69 8.24
CA ASP A 60 -0.80 -6.50 9.60
C ASP A 60 0.13 -5.28 9.68
N ARG A 61 0.93 -5.03 8.64
CA ARG A 61 1.76 -3.82 8.49
C ARG A 61 0.93 -2.55 8.35
N ILE A 62 -0.12 -2.56 7.54
CA ILE A 62 -1.08 -1.44 7.42
C ILE A 62 -1.70 -1.11 8.78
N LYS A 63 -2.12 -2.14 9.53
CA LYS A 63 -2.71 -1.96 10.86
C LYS A 63 -1.74 -1.31 11.84
N ALA A 64 -0.46 -1.69 11.80
CA ALA A 64 0.57 -1.08 12.64
C ALA A 64 0.80 0.41 12.29
N LEU A 65 0.80 0.76 10.99
CA LEU A 65 0.94 2.15 10.57
C LEU A 65 -0.28 3.01 10.92
N LYS A 66 -1.50 2.48 10.75
CA LYS A 66 -2.74 3.17 11.15
C LYS A 66 -2.78 3.45 12.66
N ARG A 67 -2.25 2.53 13.49
CA ARG A 67 -2.12 2.76 14.94
C ARG A 67 -1.16 3.91 15.23
N LYS A 68 0.01 3.90 14.60
CA LYS A 68 0.98 5.00 14.75
C LYS A 68 0.36 6.35 14.37
N LEU A 69 -0.45 6.40 13.30
CA LEU A 69 -1.15 7.63 12.89
C LEU A 69 -2.07 8.16 13.99
N LEU A 70 -2.85 7.28 14.62
CA LEU A 70 -3.76 7.63 15.72
C LEU A 70 -3.03 8.02 17.01
N GLU A 71 -1.79 7.55 17.19
CA GLU A 71 -0.96 7.83 18.34
C GLU A 71 -0.16 9.13 18.21
N VAL A 72 -0.12 9.77 17.03
CA VAL A 72 0.44 11.12 16.88
C VAL A 72 -0.58 12.13 17.42
N PRO A 73 -0.35 12.76 18.60
CA PRO A 73 -1.24 13.79 19.09
C PRO A 73 -1.16 15.03 18.18
N SER A 74 -2.32 15.59 17.82
CA SER A 74 -2.47 16.87 17.12
C SER A 74 -1.85 18.04 17.88
#